data_AF-A0A2A2KH21-F1
#
_entry.id   AF-A0A2A2KH21-F1
#
_cell.length_a   1.000
_cell.length_b   1.000
_cell.length_c   1.000
_cell.angle_alpha   90.00
_cell.angle_beta   90.00
_cell.angle_gamma   90.00
#
_symmetry.space_group_name_H-M   'P 1'
#
loop_
_entity.id
_entity.type
_entity.pdbx_description
1 polymer ?
#
loop_
_entity_poly.entity_id
_entity_poly.type
_entity_poly.pdbx_seq_one_letter_code
_entity_poly.pdbx_strand_id
1 'polypeptide(L)'
;MLGRGMTAFVDTDERILVNDTIGTVVDYLRSINDSTIGAVTFRQRWLAKDETMPRKYENEKKVIEWMPTQRYHNASAITGNGWVVKTILQPLKVFYMWIHYPQIMMKPYWGYSVKPEEGFSRHYRNDNAWSRQRLPEFGNFSMTEYPRKYNQQLVDAVTKRLKYVYEYEAEETNRVSRVENGYQDTIAPKIVV
;
A
#
# COMPACT_ATOMS: atom_id res chain seq x y z
N MET A 1 -19.88 -10.94 -13.72
CA MET A 1 -18.47 -10.58 -13.92
C MET A 1 -17.95 -9.92 -12.64
N LEU A 2 -16.90 -10.47 -12.04
CA LEU A 2 -16.23 -9.85 -10.89
C LEU A 2 -15.55 -8.54 -11.35
N GLY A 3 -15.60 -7.48 -10.54
CA GLY A 3 -14.95 -6.19 -10.86
C GLY A 3 -15.79 -4.92 -10.60
N ARG A 4 -17.10 -5.03 -10.37
CA ARG A 4 -17.94 -3.90 -9.90
C ARG A 4 -18.34 -4.11 -8.44
N GLY A 5 -18.34 -3.03 -7.66
CA GLY A 5 -18.72 -3.05 -6.24
C GLY A 5 -17.80 -3.90 -5.35
N MET A 6 -16.51 -4.00 -5.71
CA MET A 6 -15.52 -4.74 -4.93
C MET A 6 -14.82 -3.82 -3.92
N THR A 7 -14.48 -4.38 -2.76
CA THR A 7 -13.76 -3.71 -1.68
C THR A 7 -12.44 -4.45 -1.43
N ALA A 8 -11.35 -3.70 -1.31
CA ALA A 8 -10.05 -4.22 -0.96
C ALA A 8 -9.79 -4.07 0.55
N PHE A 9 -9.43 -5.18 1.20
CA PHE A 9 -8.99 -5.27 2.59
C PHE A 9 -7.47 -5.50 2.60
N VAL A 10 -6.73 -4.41 2.42
CA VAL A 10 -5.27 -4.36 2.24
C VAL A 10 -4.64 -3.34 3.19
N ASP A 11 -3.35 -3.49 3.50
CA ASP A 11 -2.64 -2.44 4.22
C ASP A 11 -2.13 -1.37 3.24
N THR A 12 -1.98 -0.13 3.69
CA THR A 12 -1.57 1.00 2.83
C THR A 12 -0.12 0.91 2.36
N ASP A 13 0.71 0.19 3.10
CA ASP A 13 2.12 -0.08 2.84
C ASP A 13 2.34 -1.35 2.01
N GLU A 14 1.33 -1.76 1.23
CA GLU A 14 1.39 -2.95 0.37
C GLU A 14 1.05 -2.66 -1.09
N ARG A 15 1.41 -3.60 -1.97
CA ARG A 15 1.05 -3.57 -3.39
C ARG A 15 0.61 -4.96 -3.85
N ILE A 16 -0.63 -5.08 -4.32
CA ILE A 16 -1.08 -6.29 -5.01
C ILE A 16 -0.50 -6.29 -6.43
N LEU A 17 0.18 -7.37 -6.78
CA LEU A 17 0.73 -7.61 -8.09
C LEU A 17 0.06 -8.84 -8.71
N VAL A 18 -0.18 -8.77 -10.01
CA VAL A 18 -0.59 -9.90 -10.84
C VAL A 18 0.45 -10.12 -11.93
N ASN A 19 0.52 -11.34 -12.45
CA ASN A 19 1.42 -11.73 -13.52
C ASN A 19 1.32 -10.74 -14.69
N ASP A 20 2.48 -10.40 -15.27
CA ASP A 20 2.55 -9.39 -16.31
C ASP A 20 1.75 -9.71 -17.56
N THR A 21 1.53 -11.01 -17.83
CA THR A 21 0.69 -11.50 -18.94
C THR A 21 -0.81 -11.28 -18.71
N ILE A 22 -1.24 -11.12 -17.46
CA ILE A 22 -2.65 -10.96 -17.07
C ILE A 22 -3.08 -9.48 -17.14
N GLY A 23 -2.13 -8.54 -17.11
CA GLY A 23 -2.39 -7.10 -17.16
C GLY A 23 -2.47 -6.46 -15.77
N THR A 24 -3.56 -5.74 -15.48
CA THR A 24 -3.79 -5.09 -14.18
C THR A 24 -4.55 -5.99 -13.21
N VAL A 25 -4.58 -5.62 -11.91
CA VAL A 25 -5.41 -6.31 -10.91
C VAL A 25 -6.90 -6.29 -11.33
N VAL A 26 -7.36 -5.19 -11.94
CA VAL A 26 -8.74 -5.07 -12.42
C VAL A 26 -9.00 -6.05 -13.57
N ASP A 27 -8.05 -6.20 -14.49
CA ASP A 27 -8.17 -7.15 -15.61
C ASP A 27 -8.20 -8.59 -15.10
N TYR A 28 -7.35 -8.92 -14.12
CA TYR A 28 -7.38 -10.22 -13.46
C TYR A 28 -8.73 -10.50 -12.78
N LEU A 29 -9.26 -9.54 -12.01
CA LEU A 29 -10.55 -9.73 -11.36
C LEU A 29 -11.70 -9.90 -12.36
N ARG A 30 -11.62 -9.24 -13.52
CA ARG A 30 -12.61 -9.37 -14.59
C ARG A 30 -12.50 -10.67 -15.37
N SER A 31 -11.32 -11.28 -15.43
CA SER A 31 -11.11 -12.58 -16.11
C SER A 31 -11.69 -13.75 -15.31
N ILE A 32 -11.95 -13.57 -14.02
CA ILE A 32 -12.63 -14.56 -13.18
C ILE A 32 -14.12 -14.63 -13.56
N ASN A 33 -14.48 -15.66 -14.33
CA ASN A 33 -15.83 -15.85 -14.87
C ASN A 33 -16.78 -16.63 -13.94
N ASP A 34 -16.32 -17.13 -12.80
CA ASP A 34 -17.16 -17.82 -11.83
C ASP A 34 -17.90 -16.81 -10.93
N SER A 35 -19.22 -16.70 -11.12
CA SER A 35 -20.08 -15.81 -10.33
C SER A 35 -20.25 -16.23 -8.87
N THR A 36 -19.90 -17.48 -8.53
CA THR A 36 -19.95 -17.99 -7.16
C THR A 36 -18.74 -17.57 -6.33
N ILE A 37 -17.68 -17.05 -6.95
CA ILE A 37 -16.57 -16.43 -6.23
C ILE A 37 -17.03 -15.09 -5.64
N GLY A 38 -16.91 -14.96 -4.32
CA GLY A 38 -17.25 -13.75 -3.57
C GLY A 38 -16.04 -12.98 -3.03
N ALA A 39 -14.88 -13.62 -2.96
CA ALA A 39 -13.64 -13.03 -2.46
C ALA A 39 -12.44 -13.63 -3.19
N VAL A 40 -11.41 -12.82 -3.41
CA VAL A 40 -10.15 -13.20 -4.03
C VAL A 40 -9.03 -12.83 -3.06
N THR A 41 -8.27 -13.82 -2.61
CA THR A 41 -7.23 -13.65 -1.61
C THR A 41 -5.84 -13.80 -2.24
N PHE A 42 -4.95 -12.86 -1.92
CA PHE A 42 -3.58 -12.79 -2.41
C PHE A 42 -2.64 -13.13 -1.27
N ARG A 43 -1.80 -14.14 -1.48
CA ARG A 43 -0.74 -14.50 -0.53
C ARG A 43 0.35 -13.45 -0.52
N GLN A 44 1.04 -13.33 0.60
CA GLN A 44 1.95 -12.22 0.84
C GLN A 44 3.39 -12.63 0.51
N ARG A 45 4.16 -11.67 0.04
CA ARG A 45 5.62 -11.69 -0.02
C ARG A 45 6.11 -10.51 0.79
N TRP A 46 6.95 -10.78 1.78
CA TRP A 46 7.48 -9.73 2.64
C TRP A 46 8.73 -9.13 2.03
N LEU A 47 8.89 -7.83 2.22
CA LEU A 47 10.14 -7.13 1.97
C LEU A 47 10.64 -6.59 3.29
N ALA A 48 11.85 -6.99 3.66
CA ALA A 48 12.46 -6.56 4.91
C ALA A 48 12.83 -5.08 4.81
N LYS A 49 12.27 -4.28 5.71
CA LYS A 49 12.65 -2.90 5.94
C LYS A 49 13.34 -2.80 7.29
N ASP A 50 14.65 -2.81 7.26
CA ASP A 50 15.57 -2.78 8.39
C ASP A 50 16.09 -1.37 8.72
N GLU A 51 15.64 -0.36 7.98
CA GLU A 51 16.09 1.02 8.10
C GLU A 51 14.99 1.98 8.56
N THR A 52 15.40 3.03 9.26
CA THR A 52 14.51 4.13 9.65
C THR A 52 14.39 5.14 8.51
N MET A 53 13.16 5.42 8.07
CA MET A 53 12.91 6.42 7.03
C MET A 53 13.22 7.85 7.53
N PRO A 54 13.61 8.77 6.63
CA PRO A 54 13.77 10.18 6.96
C PRO A 54 12.51 10.77 7.60
N ARG A 55 12.70 11.63 8.60
CA ARG A 55 11.59 12.29 9.33
C ARG A 55 11.01 13.50 8.59
N LYS A 56 11.72 14.01 7.59
CA LYS A 56 11.37 15.24 6.87
C LYS A 56 11.58 15.04 5.38
N TYR A 57 10.77 15.75 4.60
CA TYR A 57 11.04 15.95 3.19
C TYR A 57 12.30 16.80 3.02
N GLU A 58 13.21 16.36 2.15
CA GLU A 58 14.45 17.08 1.83
C GLU A 58 14.42 17.60 0.39
N ASN A 59 14.22 16.67 -0.56
CA ASN A 59 14.10 16.94 -1.99
C ASN A 59 13.61 15.68 -2.72
N GLU A 60 13.24 15.85 -3.98
CA GLU A 60 12.79 14.78 -4.88
C GLU A 60 13.79 13.61 -4.99
N LYS A 61 15.11 13.87 -5.07
CA LYS A 61 16.11 12.80 -5.14
C LYS A 61 16.06 11.89 -3.91
N LYS A 62 15.91 12.49 -2.73
CA LYS A 62 15.75 11.76 -1.46
C LYS A 62 14.44 11.00 -1.38
N VAL A 63 13.35 11.53 -1.95
CA VAL A 63 12.08 10.80 -2.07
C VAL A 63 12.27 9.51 -2.87
N ILE A 64 12.92 9.59 -4.03
CA ILE A 64 13.16 8.41 -4.88
C ILE A 64 14.04 7.38 -4.16
N GLU A 65 15.13 7.84 -3.52
CA GLU A 65 16.07 7.00 -2.76
C GLU A 65 15.40 6.23 -1.60
N TRP A 66 14.39 6.83 -0.96
CA TRP A 66 13.71 6.28 0.22
C TRP A 66 12.35 5.65 -0.10
N MET A 67 11.93 5.67 -1.36
CA MET A 67 10.69 5.04 -1.78
C MET A 67 10.79 3.52 -1.60
N PRO A 68 9.86 2.86 -0.89
CA PRO A 68 9.99 1.44 -0.56
C PRO A 68 10.16 0.53 -1.79
N THR A 69 9.50 0.87 -2.90
CA THR A 69 9.60 0.13 -4.17
C THR A 69 10.96 0.25 -4.87
N GLN A 70 11.76 1.27 -4.54
CA GLN A 70 13.10 1.50 -5.10
C GLN A 70 14.22 1.01 -4.19
N ARG A 71 13.95 0.84 -2.89
CA ARG A 71 14.98 0.61 -1.87
C ARG A 71 15.02 -0.84 -1.38
N TYR A 72 13.85 -1.44 -1.19
CA TYR A 72 13.75 -2.76 -0.58
C TYR A 72 13.51 -3.83 -1.65
N HIS A 73 14.47 -4.72 -1.80
CA HIS A 73 14.45 -5.80 -2.80
C HIS A 73 14.58 -7.18 -2.16
N ASN A 74 15.12 -7.25 -0.94
CA ASN A 74 15.28 -8.50 -0.20
C ASN A 74 13.91 -9.00 0.29
N ALA A 75 13.39 -10.01 -0.40
CA ALA A 75 12.02 -10.45 -0.25
C ALA A 75 11.92 -11.92 0.12
N SER A 76 10.98 -12.26 1.00
CA SER A 76 10.72 -13.63 1.42
C SER A 76 10.16 -14.51 0.30
N ALA A 77 10.00 -15.81 0.58
CA ALA A 77 9.13 -16.65 -0.20
C ALA A 77 7.67 -16.14 -0.11
N ILE A 78 6.84 -16.53 -1.08
CA ILE A 78 5.39 -16.27 -0.99
C ILE A 78 4.81 -17.19 0.08
N THR A 79 3.96 -16.63 0.95
CA THR A 79 3.37 -17.34 2.08
C THR A 79 2.52 -18.55 1.67
N GLY A 80 2.27 -19.44 2.64
CA GLY A 80 1.35 -20.56 2.50
C GLY A 80 -0.12 -20.13 2.34
N ASN A 81 -0.98 -21.07 1.94
CA ASN A 81 -2.41 -20.80 1.75
C ASN A 81 -3.08 -20.35 3.04
N GLY A 82 -3.90 -19.30 2.95
CA GLY A 82 -4.66 -18.74 4.09
C GLY A 82 -3.82 -17.96 5.11
N TRP A 83 -2.49 -17.95 4.97
CA TRP A 83 -1.60 -17.28 5.92
C TRP A 83 -1.25 -15.86 5.46
N VAL A 84 -1.56 -14.88 6.33
CA VAL A 84 -1.32 -13.43 6.13
C VAL A 84 -1.74 -12.93 4.74
N VAL A 85 -2.90 -13.38 4.26
CA VAL A 85 -3.40 -12.97 2.93
C VAL A 85 -4.04 -11.60 2.97
N LYS A 86 -4.15 -10.98 1.80
CA LYS A 86 -4.96 -9.78 1.56
C LYS A 86 -6.10 -10.08 0.62
N THR A 87 -7.25 -9.43 0.82
CA THR A 87 -8.48 -9.84 0.13
C THR A 87 -9.09 -8.69 -0.66
N ILE A 88 -9.54 -8.99 -1.87
CA ILE A 88 -10.50 -8.15 -2.60
C ILE A 88 -11.80 -8.93 -2.73
N LEU A 89 -12.93 -8.35 -2.35
CA LEU A 89 -14.21 -9.08 -2.25
C LEU A 89 -15.41 -8.27 -2.69
N GLN A 90 -16.53 -8.97 -2.85
CA GLN A 90 -17.86 -8.36 -2.97
C GLN A 90 -18.57 -8.41 -1.60
N PRO A 91 -18.90 -7.25 -0.99
CA PRO A 91 -19.42 -7.22 0.38
C PRO A 91 -20.68 -8.08 0.59
N LEU A 92 -21.58 -8.10 -0.39
CA LEU A 92 -22.85 -8.85 -0.33
C LEU A 92 -22.69 -10.37 -0.43
N LYS A 93 -21.46 -10.88 -0.57
CA LYS A 93 -21.16 -12.32 -0.66
C LYS A 93 -20.39 -12.84 0.55
N VAL A 94 -19.96 -11.96 1.45
CA VAL A 94 -19.16 -12.29 2.63
C VAL A 94 -19.97 -11.95 3.88
N PHE A 95 -20.19 -12.95 4.73
CA PHE A 95 -20.93 -12.76 5.98
C PHE A 95 -20.02 -12.24 7.10
N TYR A 96 -18.80 -12.78 7.19
CA TYR A 96 -17.84 -12.39 8.22
C TYR A 96 -16.43 -12.26 7.64
N MET A 97 -15.89 -11.05 7.78
CA MET A 97 -14.52 -10.70 7.39
C MET A 97 -13.67 -10.56 8.65
N TRP A 98 -12.63 -11.41 8.79
CA TRP A 98 -11.51 -11.12 9.68
C TRP A 98 -10.58 -10.12 9.01
N ILE A 99 -9.74 -9.39 9.73
CA ILE A 99 -8.97 -8.21 9.26
C ILE A 99 -8.66 -8.20 7.74
N HIS A 100 -8.08 -9.28 7.19
CA HIS A 100 -7.82 -9.43 5.75
C HIS A 100 -8.28 -10.77 5.14
N TYR A 101 -9.06 -11.59 5.85
CA TYR A 101 -9.45 -12.93 5.40
C TYR A 101 -10.94 -13.19 5.62
N PRO A 102 -11.70 -13.55 4.55
CA PRO A 102 -13.11 -13.88 4.69
C PRO A 102 -13.25 -15.22 5.41
N GLN A 103 -13.72 -15.18 6.65
CA GLN A 103 -13.89 -16.35 7.50
C GLN A 103 -15.21 -17.08 7.19
N ILE A 104 -16.27 -16.33 6.88
CA ILE A 104 -17.58 -16.91 6.55
C ILE A 104 -18.12 -16.25 5.28
N MET A 105 -18.40 -17.07 4.28
CA MET A 105 -19.04 -16.68 3.03
C MET A 105 -20.55 -16.88 3.12
N MET A 106 -21.34 -16.03 2.47
CA MET A 106 -22.77 -16.29 2.29
C MET A 106 -22.96 -17.43 1.29
N LYS A 107 -23.81 -18.43 1.56
CA LYS A 107 -24.08 -19.50 0.58
C LYS A 107 -24.81 -18.92 -0.66
N PRO A 108 -24.51 -19.39 -1.89
CA PRO A 108 -23.58 -20.47 -2.26
C PRO A 108 -22.14 -19.98 -2.56
N TYR A 109 -21.76 -18.78 -2.13
CA TYR A 109 -20.50 -18.16 -2.51
C TYR A 109 -19.29 -18.75 -1.76
N TRP A 110 -18.11 -18.61 -2.38
CA TRP A 110 -16.85 -19.09 -1.82
C TRP A 110 -15.68 -18.14 -2.12
N GLY A 111 -14.58 -18.28 -1.39
CA GLY A 111 -13.38 -17.47 -1.52
C GLY A 111 -12.31 -18.18 -2.35
N TYR A 112 -11.77 -17.50 -3.35
CA TYR A 112 -10.71 -18.00 -4.21
C TYR A 112 -9.34 -17.52 -3.75
N SER A 113 -8.42 -18.45 -3.51
CA SER A 113 -7.02 -18.13 -3.19
C SER A 113 -6.19 -18.13 -4.47
N VAL A 114 -5.63 -16.97 -4.80
CA VAL A 114 -4.80 -16.76 -5.98
C VAL A 114 -3.52 -17.62 -5.89
N LYS A 115 -3.13 -18.21 -7.02
CA LYS A 115 -1.88 -18.97 -7.10
C LYS A 115 -0.68 -18.01 -7.22
N PRO A 116 0.52 -18.34 -6.69
CA PRO A 116 1.64 -17.41 -6.64
C PRO A 116 2.13 -17.02 -8.04
N GLU A 117 1.96 -17.91 -9.02
CA GLU A 117 2.25 -17.67 -10.44
C GLU A 117 1.28 -16.69 -11.11
N GLU A 118 0.09 -16.48 -10.52
CA GLU A 118 -0.93 -15.55 -11.03
C GLU A 118 -0.84 -14.19 -10.33
N GLY A 119 -0.55 -14.15 -9.03
CA GLY A 119 -0.44 -12.90 -8.28
C GLY A 119 -0.18 -13.07 -6.79
N PHE A 120 0.26 -11.99 -6.15
CA PHE A 120 0.59 -11.92 -4.73
C PHE A 120 0.60 -10.48 -4.21
N SER A 121 0.50 -10.28 -2.90
CA SER A 121 0.71 -8.98 -2.24
C SER A 121 2.16 -8.81 -1.84
N ARG A 122 2.79 -7.68 -2.19
CA ARG A 122 4.10 -7.26 -1.65
C ARG A 122 3.88 -6.37 -0.44
N HIS A 123 4.40 -6.76 0.72
CA HIS A 123 4.29 -6.00 1.97
C HIS A 123 5.65 -5.52 2.45
N TYR A 124 5.79 -4.21 2.61
CA TYR A 124 7.03 -3.57 3.06
C TYR A 124 7.04 -3.48 4.59
N ARG A 125 7.60 -4.49 5.27
CA ARG A 125 7.45 -4.65 6.72
C ARG A 125 8.69 -4.17 7.47
N ASN A 126 8.49 -3.28 8.44
CA ASN A 126 9.55 -2.88 9.36
C ASN A 126 10.03 -4.08 10.20
N ASP A 127 11.34 -4.14 10.47
CA ASP A 127 11.88 -5.09 11.44
C ASP A 127 11.42 -4.75 12.87
N ASN A 128 10.62 -5.63 13.47
CA ASN A 128 10.14 -5.53 14.83
C ASN A 128 10.05 -6.92 15.50
N ALA A 129 9.74 -6.96 16.79
CA ALA A 129 9.69 -8.23 17.53
C ALA A 129 8.73 -9.25 16.90
N TRP A 130 7.59 -8.79 16.37
CA TRP A 130 6.59 -9.66 15.74
C TRP A 130 7.07 -10.23 14.41
N SER A 131 7.76 -9.44 13.57
CA SER A 131 8.36 -9.93 12.32
C SER A 131 9.50 -10.91 12.59
N ARG A 132 10.38 -10.61 13.55
CA ARG A 132 11.52 -11.47 13.91
C ARG A 132 11.10 -12.85 14.39
N GLN A 133 10.05 -12.93 15.22
CA GLN A 133 9.52 -14.22 15.71
C GLN A 133 9.00 -15.12 14.59
N ARG A 134 8.59 -14.55 13.46
CA ARG A 134 7.97 -15.27 12.35
C ARG A 134 8.88 -15.43 11.14
N LEU A 135 10.13 -14.96 11.19
CA LEU A 135 11.10 -15.13 10.12
C LEU A 135 11.19 -16.58 9.59
N PRO A 136 11.17 -17.63 10.42
CA PRO A 136 11.19 -19.02 9.93
C PRO A 136 9.97 -19.39 9.07
N GLU A 137 8.82 -18.74 9.28
CA GLU A 137 7.57 -19.02 8.56
C GLU A 137 7.56 -18.39 7.15
N PHE A 138 8.41 -17.38 6.90
CA PHE A 138 8.48 -16.67 5.62
C PHE A 138 9.36 -17.35 4.57
N GLY A 139 10.04 -18.43 4.94
CA GLY A 139 10.94 -19.16 4.06
C GLY A 139 12.17 -18.35 3.63
N ASN A 140 12.85 -18.82 2.60
CA ASN A 140 14.09 -18.21 2.15
C ASN A 140 13.87 -16.86 1.49
N PHE A 141 14.77 -15.93 1.78
CA PHE A 141 14.79 -14.61 1.18
C PHE A 141 15.59 -14.60 -0.13
N SER A 142 15.16 -13.77 -1.07
CA SER A 142 15.79 -13.60 -2.38
C SER A 142 15.57 -12.17 -2.89
N MET A 143 16.47 -11.72 -3.75
CA MET A 143 16.37 -10.39 -4.36
C MET A 143 15.30 -10.38 -5.43
N THR A 144 14.32 -9.47 -5.30
CA THR A 144 13.23 -9.32 -6.26
C THR A 144 12.94 -7.85 -6.52
N GLU A 145 12.76 -7.51 -7.80
CA GLU A 145 12.49 -6.14 -8.22
C GLU A 145 11.00 -5.81 -8.25
N TYR A 146 10.65 -4.54 -8.09
CA TYR A 146 9.31 -4.05 -8.39
C TYR A 146 9.08 -4.05 -9.92
N PRO A 147 7.88 -4.37 -10.44
CA PRO A 147 7.66 -4.47 -11.88
C PRO A 147 7.95 -3.16 -12.62
N ARG A 148 8.86 -3.22 -13.61
CA ARG A 148 9.33 -2.05 -14.37
C ARG A 148 8.20 -1.28 -15.04
N LYS A 149 7.17 -1.97 -15.54
CA LYS A 149 6.02 -1.35 -16.22
C LYS A 149 5.23 -0.37 -15.36
N TYR A 150 5.24 -0.55 -14.03
CA TYR A 150 4.54 0.33 -13.09
C TYR A 150 5.48 1.31 -12.40
N ASN A 151 6.79 1.12 -12.55
CA ASN A 151 7.78 1.80 -11.72
C ASN A 151 7.79 3.31 -11.95
N GLN A 152 7.91 3.73 -13.21
CA GLN A 152 8.01 5.15 -13.55
C GLN A 152 6.76 5.92 -13.11
N GLN A 153 5.57 5.41 -13.45
CA GLN A 153 4.31 6.05 -13.09
C GLN A 153 4.14 6.19 -11.56
N LEU A 154 4.54 5.16 -10.80
CA LEU A 154 4.50 5.21 -9.35
C LEU A 154 5.48 6.25 -8.80
N VAL A 155 6.71 6.27 -9.30
CA VAL A 155 7.75 7.22 -8.89
C VAL A 155 7.28 8.66 -9.14
N ASP A 156 6.81 8.94 -10.35
CA ASP A 156 6.33 10.28 -10.74
C ASP A 156 5.16 10.73 -9.87
N ALA A 157 4.18 9.85 -9.63
CA ALA A 157 3.01 10.17 -8.84
C ALA A 157 3.35 10.48 -7.37
N VAL A 158 4.22 9.67 -6.75
CA VAL A 158 4.64 9.87 -5.36
C VAL A 158 5.47 11.14 -5.22
N THR A 159 6.46 11.32 -6.10
CA THR A 159 7.31 12.51 -6.10
C THR A 159 6.51 13.78 -6.30
N LYS A 160 5.62 13.81 -7.31
CA LYS A 160 4.74 14.96 -7.56
C LYS A 160 3.86 15.27 -6.36
N ARG A 161 3.28 14.26 -5.70
CA ARG A 161 2.41 14.47 -4.54
C ARG A 161 3.19 15.02 -3.35
N LEU A 162 4.36 14.46 -3.03
CA LEU A 162 5.17 14.92 -1.90
C LEU A 162 5.70 16.33 -2.13
N LYS A 163 6.16 16.64 -3.35
CA LYS A 163 6.55 17.99 -3.73
C LYS A 163 5.40 18.98 -3.51
N TYR A 164 4.20 18.67 -4.00
CA TYR A 164 3.02 19.52 -3.81
C TYR A 164 2.68 19.75 -2.31
N VAL A 165 2.65 18.69 -1.50
CA VAL A 165 2.32 18.81 -0.06
C VAL A 165 3.37 19.61 0.70
N TYR A 166 4.65 19.32 0.50
CA TYR A 166 5.73 19.88 1.32
C TYR A 166 6.29 21.20 0.82
N GLU A 167 6.26 21.46 -0.48
CA GLU A 167 6.76 22.71 -1.05
C GLU A 167 5.63 23.72 -1.32
N TYR A 168 4.45 23.27 -1.78
CA TYR A 168 3.38 24.21 -2.16
C TYR A 168 2.34 24.40 -1.06
N GLU A 169 1.71 23.33 -0.55
CA GLU A 169 0.66 23.48 0.50
C GLU A 169 1.22 24.02 1.83
N ALA A 170 2.43 23.57 2.22
CA ALA A 170 3.09 24.07 3.41
C ALA A 170 3.47 25.56 3.27
N GLU A 171 3.91 26.00 2.09
CA GLU A 171 4.15 27.42 1.84
C GLU A 171 2.86 28.23 1.86
N GLU A 172 1.79 27.72 1.26
CA GLU A 172 0.50 28.41 1.19
C GLU A 172 -0.13 28.56 2.57
N THR A 173 -0.07 27.52 3.41
CA THR A 173 -0.52 27.56 4.81
C THR A 173 0.32 28.54 5.64
N ASN A 174 1.63 28.57 5.42
CA ASN A 174 2.52 29.56 6.06
C ASN A 174 2.26 30.99 5.56
N ARG A 175 1.83 31.19 4.31
CA ARG A 175 1.43 32.50 3.79
C ARG A 175 0.11 32.97 4.39
N VAL A 176 -0.92 32.11 4.40
CA VAL A 176 -2.24 32.43 4.97
C VAL A 176 -2.13 32.78 6.45
N SER A 177 -1.41 31.98 7.23
CA SER A 177 -1.19 32.25 8.67
C SER A 177 -0.41 33.56 8.92
N ARG A 178 0.54 33.94 8.05
CA ARG A 178 1.21 35.25 8.13
C ARG A 178 0.29 36.41 7.77
N VAL A 179 -0.64 36.23 6.84
CA VAL A 179 -1.65 37.25 6.48
C VAL A 179 -2.67 37.42 7.61
N GLU A 180 -3.13 36.34 8.22
CA GLU A 180 -4.05 36.39 9.36
C GLU A 180 -3.40 37.01 10.60
N ASN A 181 -2.15 36.65 10.89
CA ASN A 181 -1.40 37.23 12.02
C ASN A 181 -0.97 38.69 11.74
N GLY A 182 -0.71 39.05 10.48
CA GLY A 182 -0.40 40.44 10.08
C GLY A 182 -1.59 41.40 10.20
N TYR A 183 -2.81 40.91 10.39
CA TYR A 183 -4.00 41.72 10.63
C TYR A 183 -4.20 42.07 12.12
N GLN A 184 -3.46 41.45 13.04
CA GLN A 184 -3.53 41.75 14.48
C GLN A 184 -2.50 42.79 14.98
N ASP A 185 -1.53 43.19 14.15
CA ASP A 185 -0.43 44.09 14.58
C ASP A 185 -0.70 45.59 14.38
N THR A 186 -1.91 46.02 14.02
CA THR A 186 -2.19 47.46 13.74
C THR A 186 -2.94 48.24 14.83
N ILE A 187 -3.16 47.72 16.04
CA ILE A 187 -3.73 48.55 17.12
C ILE A 187 -3.14 48.22 18.50
N ALA A 188 -2.05 48.90 18.87
CA ALA A 188 -1.98 49.70 20.10
C ALA A 188 -0.66 50.51 20.16
N PRO A 189 -0.72 51.80 20.54
CA PRO A 189 0.43 52.69 20.54
C PRO A 189 1.37 52.43 21.73
N LYS A 190 2.65 52.78 21.52
CA LYS A 190 3.69 52.89 22.54
C LYS A 190 3.19 53.69 23.75
N ILE A 191 3.25 53.09 24.94
CA ILE A 191 3.37 53.86 26.18
C ILE A 191 4.81 53.68 26.67
N VAL A 192 5.53 54.79 26.63
CA VAL A 192 6.79 55.02 27.33
C VAL A 192 6.41 55.48 28.74
N VAL A 193 6.77 54.70 29.76
CA VAL A 193 7.43 55.15 31.01
C VAL A 193 8.27 53.98 31.53
#